data_AF-A0AAT9HGL4-F1
#
_entry.id   AF-A0AAT9HGL4-F1
#
_cell.length_a   1.000
_cell.length_b   1.000
_cell.length_c   1.000
_cell.angle_alpha   90.00
_cell.angle_beta   90.00
_cell.angle_gamma   90.00
#
_symmetry.space_group_name_H-M   'P 1'
#
loop_
_entity.id
_entity.type
_entity.pdbx_description
1 polymer ?
#
loop_
_entity_poly.entity_id
_entity_poly.type
_entity_poly.pdbx_seq_one_letter_code
_entity_poly.pdbx_strand_id
1 'polypeptide(L)'
;MGRKGMATSPFLGYTSADTHEGLSWALEGYLNDYGIAKMGEALYKKTGVERYKEESAYFLDRAQDYVNLFDSEAGFFQGRNAKGDWRVESSKYDPRVWGYDYTETNGWGYAFTAPQDSRGLANLYGGRDGLGDKLDEYLSTPETASPSSRAPTAVSSTR
;
A
#
# COMPACT_ATOMS: atom_id res chain seq x y z
N MET A 1 -14.55 2.92 13.92
CA MET A 1 -13.42 1.97 14.08
C MET A 1 -13.73 0.72 13.26
N GLY A 2 -12.79 0.29 12.42
CA GLY A 2 -12.96 -0.74 11.38
C GLY A 2 -12.08 -0.40 10.17
N ARG A 3 -12.04 -1.26 9.14
CA ARG A 3 -11.34 -0.94 7.88
C ARG A 3 -12.16 0.06 7.06
N LYS A 4 -11.55 1.19 6.71
CA LYS A 4 -12.18 2.20 5.87
C LYS A 4 -12.23 1.72 4.41
N GLY A 5 -13.26 2.10 3.67
CA GLY A 5 -13.40 1.73 2.25
C GLY A 5 -13.88 0.30 1.97
N MET A 6 -14.24 -0.48 3.00
CA MET A 6 -14.65 -1.89 2.84
C MET A 6 -15.91 -2.12 2.00
N ALA A 7 -16.72 -1.09 1.77
CA ALA A 7 -17.90 -1.22 0.91
C ALA A 7 -17.53 -1.46 -0.57
N THR A 8 -16.33 -1.03 -0.99
CA THR A 8 -15.87 -1.11 -2.38
C THR A 8 -14.57 -1.88 -2.54
N SER A 9 -13.69 -1.86 -1.54
CA SER A 9 -12.34 -2.45 -1.68
C SER A 9 -12.30 -3.95 -1.99
N PRO A 10 -13.22 -4.82 -1.52
CA PRO A 10 -13.24 -6.23 -1.95
C PRO A 10 -13.52 -6.42 -3.45
N PHE A 11 -14.17 -5.45 -4.09
CA PHE A 11 -14.50 -5.52 -5.52
C PHE A 11 -13.47 -4.81 -6.39
N LEU A 12 -12.87 -3.74 -5.88
CA LEU A 12 -11.83 -2.99 -6.57
C LEU A 12 -10.45 -3.65 -6.45
N GLY A 13 -10.24 -4.47 -5.42
CA GLY A 13 -8.91 -4.96 -5.06
C GLY A 13 -8.06 -3.92 -4.32
N TYR A 14 -8.60 -2.73 -4.02
CA TYR A 14 -7.94 -1.69 -3.24
C TYR A 14 -8.92 -0.68 -2.64
N THR A 15 -8.49 0.04 -1.63
CA THR A 15 -9.24 1.19 -1.09
C THR A 15 -9.00 2.40 -1.99
N SER A 16 -10.07 2.94 -2.60
CA SER A 16 -9.98 4.09 -3.49
C SER A 16 -9.34 5.31 -2.81
N ALA A 17 -8.54 6.07 -3.56
CA ALA A 17 -8.00 7.37 -3.20
C ALA A 17 -9.09 8.42 -2.86
N ASP A 18 -10.34 8.20 -3.26
CA ASP A 18 -11.49 9.00 -2.83
C ASP A 18 -11.76 8.85 -1.31
N THR A 19 -11.25 7.78 -0.70
CA THR A 19 -11.21 7.60 0.75
C THR A 19 -9.98 8.30 1.28
N HIS A 20 -10.15 9.25 2.23
CA HIS A 20 -9.00 9.88 2.89
C HIS A 20 -8.06 8.81 3.47
N GLU A 21 -6.79 8.87 3.05
CA GLU A 21 -5.68 7.93 3.34
C GLU A 21 -5.85 6.52 2.72
N GLY A 22 -6.56 6.43 1.60
CA GLY A 22 -6.97 5.16 0.98
C GLY A 22 -5.82 4.20 0.67
N LEU A 23 -4.70 4.70 0.15
CA LEU A 23 -3.52 3.88 -0.14
C LEU A 23 -2.96 3.23 1.14
N SER A 24 -2.82 4.02 2.20
CA SER A 24 -2.32 3.53 3.50
C SER A 24 -3.26 2.46 4.08
N TRP A 25 -4.57 2.71 4.04
CA TRP A 25 -5.59 1.73 4.45
C TRP A 25 -5.54 0.43 3.63
N ALA A 26 -5.20 0.51 2.35
CA ALA A 26 -5.06 -0.66 1.50
C ALA A 26 -3.81 -1.45 1.87
N LEU A 27 -2.63 -0.83 1.85
CA LEU A 27 -1.34 -1.50 2.03
C LEU A 27 -1.21 -2.13 3.42
N GLU A 28 -1.57 -1.40 4.48
CA GLU A 28 -1.62 -1.95 5.84
C GLU A 28 -2.72 -3.02 5.99
N GLY A 29 -3.80 -2.88 5.24
CA GLY A 29 -4.87 -3.87 5.15
C GLY A 29 -4.37 -5.22 4.63
N TYR A 30 -3.50 -5.22 3.62
CA TYR A 30 -2.96 -6.44 3.02
C TYR A 30 -1.96 -7.16 3.93
N LEU A 31 -1.14 -6.41 4.68
CA LEU A 31 -0.28 -6.99 5.72
C LEU A 31 -1.12 -7.67 6.81
N ASN A 32 -2.21 -7.02 7.22
CA ASN A 32 -3.16 -7.61 8.17
C ASN A 32 -3.86 -8.85 7.58
N ASP A 33 -4.23 -8.84 6.30
CA ASP A 33 -4.82 -10.01 5.61
C ASP A 33 -3.83 -11.19 5.60
N TYR A 34 -2.54 -10.96 5.39
CA TYR A 34 -1.53 -12.01 5.51
C TYR A 34 -1.48 -12.61 6.93
N GLY A 35 -1.55 -11.78 7.97
CA GLY A 35 -1.63 -12.25 9.36
C GLY A 35 -2.84 -13.13 9.62
N ILE A 36 -4.02 -12.73 9.12
CA ILE A 36 -5.25 -13.52 9.22
C ILE A 36 -5.13 -14.82 8.43
N ALA A 37 -4.54 -14.78 7.24
CA ALA A 37 -4.30 -15.97 6.43
C ALA A 37 -3.45 -17.00 7.19
N LYS A 38 -2.37 -16.56 7.84
CA LYS A 38 -1.53 -17.43 8.66
C LYS A 38 -2.24 -17.99 9.89
N MET A 39 -3.09 -17.19 10.52
CA MET A 39 -3.92 -17.66 11.63
C MET A 39 -4.92 -18.74 11.16
N GLY A 40 -5.61 -18.53 10.04
CA GLY A 40 -6.52 -19.52 9.45
C GLY A 40 -5.79 -20.83 9.10
N GLU A 41 -4.59 -20.74 8.52
CA GLU A 41 -3.75 -21.91 8.22
C GLU A 41 -3.44 -22.71 9.50
N ALA A 42 -3.04 -22.04 10.58
CA ALA A 42 -2.73 -22.66 11.85
C ALA A 42 -3.96 -23.30 12.51
N LEU A 43 -5.12 -22.64 12.44
CA LEU A 43 -6.38 -23.16 12.96
C LEU A 43 -6.83 -24.40 12.20
N TYR A 44 -6.75 -24.40 10.87
CA TYR A 44 -7.08 -25.56 10.05
C TYR A 44 -6.21 -26.77 10.43
N LYS A 45 -4.88 -26.58 10.56
CA LYS A 45 -3.96 -27.63 10.99
C LYS A 45 -4.32 -28.22 12.36
N LYS A 46 -4.89 -27.42 13.25
CA LYS A 46 -5.28 -27.83 14.61
C LYS A 46 -6.64 -28.51 14.67
N THR A 47 -7.62 -28.05 13.90
CA THR A 47 -9.03 -28.44 14.07
C THR A 47 -9.58 -29.28 12.92
N GLY A 48 -8.97 -29.24 11.74
CA GLY A 48 -9.50 -29.85 10.52
C GLY A 48 -10.77 -29.19 9.98
N VAL A 49 -11.18 -28.03 10.51
CA VAL A 49 -12.40 -27.34 10.05
C VAL A 49 -12.11 -26.65 8.72
N GLU A 50 -12.71 -27.15 7.63
CA GLU A 50 -12.46 -26.67 6.26
C GLU A 50 -12.66 -25.17 6.06
N ARG A 51 -13.62 -24.55 6.78
CA ARG A 51 -13.82 -23.10 6.74
C ARG A 51 -12.53 -22.30 7.00
N TYR A 52 -11.67 -22.75 7.91
CA TYR A 52 -10.41 -22.03 8.19
C TYR A 52 -9.41 -22.11 7.03
N LYS A 53 -9.46 -23.19 6.24
CA LYS A 53 -8.65 -23.34 5.03
C LYS A 53 -9.13 -22.39 3.93
N GLU A 54 -10.45 -22.30 3.74
CA GLU A 54 -11.06 -21.38 2.76
C GLU A 54 -10.79 -19.92 3.11
N GLU A 55 -11.01 -19.54 4.37
CA GLU A 55 -10.73 -18.18 4.85
C GLU A 55 -9.23 -17.86 4.75
N SER A 56 -8.34 -18.82 5.09
CA SER A 56 -6.90 -18.66 4.93
C SER A 56 -6.52 -18.37 3.48
N ALA A 57 -7.06 -19.14 2.52
CA ALA A 57 -6.80 -18.93 1.10
C ALA A 57 -7.32 -17.58 0.61
N TYR A 58 -8.53 -17.18 1.02
CA TYR A 58 -9.12 -15.89 0.67
C TYR A 58 -8.26 -14.70 1.14
N PHE A 59 -7.81 -14.73 2.40
CA PHE A 59 -6.97 -13.65 2.92
C PHE A 59 -5.55 -13.67 2.36
N LEU A 60 -5.02 -14.84 1.99
CA LEU A 60 -3.71 -14.94 1.35
C LEU A 60 -3.72 -14.36 -0.06
N ASP A 61 -4.82 -14.54 -0.80
CA ASP A 61 -5.03 -13.94 -2.12
C ASP A 61 -5.10 -12.42 -2.00
N ARG A 62 -5.96 -11.90 -1.11
CA ARG A 62 -6.04 -10.46 -0.83
C ARG A 62 -4.74 -9.83 -0.35
N ALA A 63 -3.90 -10.56 0.37
CA ALA A 63 -2.62 -10.05 0.83
C ALA A 63 -1.65 -9.70 -0.31
N GLN A 64 -1.94 -10.14 -1.55
CA GLN A 64 -1.17 -9.87 -2.76
C GLN A 64 -1.69 -8.67 -3.54
N ASP A 65 -2.85 -8.11 -3.20
CA ASP A 65 -3.47 -6.99 -3.92
C ASP A 65 -2.65 -5.68 -3.87
N TYR A 66 -1.59 -5.61 -3.06
CA TYR A 66 -0.65 -4.48 -3.06
C TYR A 66 -0.08 -4.21 -4.45
N VAL A 67 0.06 -5.24 -5.29
CA VAL A 67 0.54 -5.12 -6.68
C VAL A 67 -0.35 -4.20 -7.53
N ASN A 68 -1.64 -4.10 -7.22
CA ASN A 68 -2.59 -3.26 -7.95
C ASN A 68 -2.30 -1.76 -7.77
N LEU A 69 -1.59 -1.40 -6.71
CA LEU A 69 -1.25 -0.02 -6.36
C LEU A 69 0.18 0.36 -6.71
N PHE A 70 0.94 -0.54 -7.36
CA PHE A 70 2.28 -0.22 -7.85
C PHE A 70 2.21 0.40 -9.25
N ASP A 71 2.60 1.66 -9.35
CA ASP A 71 2.72 2.37 -10.61
C ASP A 71 4.13 2.14 -11.16
N SER A 72 4.26 1.22 -12.12
CA SER A 72 5.56 0.88 -12.71
C SER A 72 6.19 2.01 -13.52
N GLU A 73 5.38 2.96 -14.03
CA GLU A 73 5.90 4.12 -14.74
C GLU A 73 6.47 5.16 -13.78
N ALA A 74 5.80 5.36 -12.63
CA ALA A 74 6.33 6.20 -11.56
C ALA A 74 7.45 5.52 -10.76
N GLY A 75 7.45 4.19 -10.69
CA GLY A 75 8.34 3.38 -9.86
C GLY A 75 8.01 3.40 -8.37
N PHE A 76 6.75 3.67 -8.01
CA PHE A 76 6.28 3.81 -6.61
C PHE A 76 4.85 3.31 -6.42
N PHE A 77 4.48 3.05 -5.17
CA PHE A 77 3.09 2.83 -4.80
C PHE A 77 2.30 4.13 -4.78
N GLN A 78 1.13 4.15 -5.44
CA GLN A 78 0.24 5.30 -5.50
C GLN A 78 -1.23 4.86 -5.45
N GLY A 79 -2.09 5.70 -4.85
CA GLY A 79 -3.52 5.45 -4.81
C GLY A 79 -4.17 5.48 -6.20
N ARG A 80 -5.22 4.68 -6.36
CA ARG A 80 -6.12 4.71 -7.52
C ARG A 80 -7.50 5.18 -7.11
N ASN A 81 -8.18 5.94 -7.95
CA ASN A 81 -9.57 6.32 -7.73
C ASN A 81 -10.52 5.13 -7.98
N ALA A 82 -11.83 5.29 -7.74
CA ALA A 82 -12.80 4.20 -7.93
C ALA A 82 -12.97 3.75 -9.39
N LYS A 83 -12.45 4.50 -10.37
CA LYS A 83 -12.44 4.15 -11.79
C LYS A 83 -11.16 3.41 -12.21
N GLY A 84 -10.16 3.32 -11.33
CA GLY A 84 -8.87 2.72 -11.60
C GLY A 84 -7.78 3.68 -12.05
N ASP A 85 -8.07 4.98 -12.20
CA ASP A 85 -7.04 5.96 -12.58
C ASP A 85 -6.12 6.27 -11.41
N TRP A 86 -4.83 6.49 -11.69
CA TRP A 86 -3.87 6.95 -10.71
C TRP A 86 -4.28 8.31 -10.13
N ARG A 87 -4.00 8.54 -8.84
CA ARG A 87 -4.26 9.85 -8.21
C ARG A 87 -3.52 10.99 -8.92
N VAL A 88 -2.28 10.74 -9.33
CA VAL A 88 -1.45 11.67 -10.10
C VAL A 88 -0.93 10.92 -11.32
N GLU A 89 -0.92 11.61 -12.46
CA GLU A 89 -0.23 11.13 -13.67
C GLU A 89 1.19 10.69 -13.32
N SER A 90 1.61 9.50 -13.76
CA SER A 90 2.90 8.90 -13.42
C SER A 90 4.09 9.82 -13.74
N SER A 91 4.01 10.55 -14.87
CA SER A 91 5.00 11.55 -15.30
C SER A 91 5.12 12.79 -14.38
N LYS A 92 4.14 13.03 -13.52
CA LYS A 92 4.09 14.17 -12.58
C LYS A 92 4.22 13.72 -11.13
N TYR A 93 4.40 12.42 -10.89
CA TYR A 93 4.56 11.87 -9.56
C TYR A 93 5.88 12.34 -8.93
N ASP A 94 5.82 12.81 -7.69
CA ASP A 94 7.00 13.17 -6.89
C ASP A 94 6.98 12.38 -5.57
N PRO A 95 7.92 11.43 -5.37
CA PRO A 95 7.95 10.58 -4.18
C PRO A 95 8.24 11.33 -2.88
N ARG A 96 8.59 12.62 -2.95
CA ARG A 96 8.91 13.45 -1.77
C ARG A 96 7.69 14.18 -1.22
N VAL A 97 6.59 14.28 -1.98
CA VAL A 97 5.36 14.94 -1.54
C VAL A 97 4.72 14.15 -0.40
N TRP A 98 4.53 14.82 0.74
CA TRP A 98 4.00 14.22 1.97
C TRP A 98 2.47 14.33 2.03
N GLY A 99 1.80 13.29 2.52
CA GLY A 99 0.35 13.28 2.74
C GLY A 99 -0.50 12.82 1.53
N TYR A 100 -1.77 13.25 1.51
CA TYR A 100 -2.83 12.82 0.57
C TYR A 100 -3.19 11.33 0.69
N ASP A 101 -2.44 10.48 0.01
CA ASP A 101 -2.62 9.02 0.00
C ASP A 101 -1.87 8.35 1.17
N TYR A 102 -0.79 9.00 1.59
CA TYR A 102 0.12 8.53 2.62
C TYR A 102 -0.30 9.10 3.98
N THR A 103 -0.50 8.23 4.96
CA THR A 103 -0.55 8.63 6.38
C THR A 103 0.87 8.80 6.87
N GLU A 104 1.21 10.01 7.30
CA GLU A 104 2.47 10.33 7.99
C GLU A 104 3.77 10.02 7.20
N THR A 105 3.70 9.91 5.87
CA THR A 105 4.87 9.65 5.03
C THR A 105 4.70 10.16 3.58
N ASN A 106 5.62 9.78 2.70
CA ASN A 106 5.62 10.04 1.27
C ASN A 106 5.86 8.72 0.48
N GLY A 107 6.09 8.82 -0.83
CA GLY A 107 6.34 7.66 -1.69
C GLY A 107 7.48 6.77 -1.22
N TRP A 108 8.55 7.37 -0.69
CA TRP A 108 9.70 6.64 -0.18
C TRP A 108 9.39 5.78 1.05
N GLY A 109 8.54 6.26 1.95
CA GLY A 109 8.17 5.47 3.14
C GLY A 109 7.36 4.21 2.82
N TYR A 110 6.61 4.21 1.71
CA TYR A 110 5.88 3.03 1.24
C TYR A 110 6.59 2.24 0.14
N ALA A 111 7.71 2.73 -0.41
CA ALA A 111 8.41 2.08 -1.51
C ALA A 111 8.75 0.60 -1.23
N PHE A 112 8.95 0.25 0.04
CA PHE A 112 9.34 -1.10 0.46
C PHE A 112 8.26 -1.81 1.30
N THR A 113 7.01 -1.37 1.16
CA THR A 113 5.87 -2.05 1.78
C THR A 113 5.58 -3.39 1.07
N ALA A 114 4.87 -4.29 1.73
CA ALA A 114 4.75 -5.73 1.44
C ALA A 114 5.86 -6.65 2.00
N PRO A 115 6.27 -6.52 3.28
CA PRO A 115 7.25 -7.41 3.91
C PRO A 115 6.82 -8.88 3.94
N GLN A 116 5.51 -9.15 3.83
CA GLN A 116 4.96 -10.51 3.72
C GLN A 116 5.36 -11.23 2.42
N ASP A 117 5.74 -10.49 1.37
CA ASP A 117 6.04 -11.03 0.04
C ASP A 117 7.23 -10.32 -0.60
N SER A 118 8.43 -10.57 -0.06
CA SER A 118 9.68 -9.96 -0.54
C SER A 118 10.02 -10.31 -2.00
N ARG A 119 9.55 -11.45 -2.51
CA ARG A 119 9.76 -11.86 -3.90
C ARG A 119 8.84 -11.10 -4.85
N GLY A 120 7.56 -10.97 -4.49
CA GLY A 120 6.63 -10.15 -5.27
C GLY A 120 7.05 -8.68 -5.27
N LEU A 121 7.47 -8.13 -4.13
CA LEU A 121 8.05 -6.78 -4.06
C LEU A 121 9.28 -6.64 -4.97
N ALA A 122 10.20 -7.59 -4.95
CA ALA A 122 11.36 -7.56 -5.85
C ALA A 122 10.93 -7.59 -7.32
N ASN A 123 9.94 -8.40 -7.68
CA ASN A 123 9.45 -8.48 -9.06
C ASN A 123 8.84 -7.16 -9.55
N LEU A 124 8.18 -6.38 -8.68
CA LEU A 124 7.68 -5.04 -9.02
C LEU A 124 8.82 -4.09 -9.44
N TYR A 125 10.00 -4.25 -8.84
CA TYR A 125 11.20 -3.49 -9.17
C TYR A 125 12.08 -4.15 -10.24
N GLY A 126 11.58 -5.14 -11.00
CA GLY A 126 12.36 -5.81 -12.04
C GLY A 126 13.27 -6.93 -11.53
N GLY A 127 13.00 -7.45 -10.34
CA GLY A 127 13.72 -8.53 -9.70
C GLY A 127 14.60 -8.06 -8.55
N ARG A 128 15.44 -8.99 -8.05
CA ARG A 128 16.30 -8.72 -6.88
C ARG A 128 17.27 -7.57 -7.12
N ASP A 129 17.85 -7.48 -8.31
CA ASP A 129 18.84 -6.46 -8.63
C ASP A 129 18.19 -5.07 -8.67
N GLY A 130 17.02 -4.94 -9.32
CA GLY A 130 16.31 -3.66 -9.36
C GLY A 130 15.73 -3.23 -8.01
N LEU A 131 15.34 -4.17 -7.13
CA LEU A 131 15.05 -3.82 -5.73
C LEU A 131 16.31 -3.34 -4.98
N GLY A 132 17.47 -3.93 -5.27
CA GLY A 132 18.77 -3.46 -4.77
C GLY A 132 19.05 -2.04 -5.20
N ASP A 133 18.94 -1.74 -6.50
CA ASP A 133 19.12 -0.40 -7.05
C ASP A 133 18.16 0.62 -6.41
N LYS A 134 16.91 0.22 -6.14
CA LYS A 134 15.93 1.10 -5.48
C LYS A 134 16.28 1.40 -4.01
N LEU A 135 16.82 0.41 -3.29
CA LEU A 135 17.33 0.61 -1.94
C LEU A 135 18.56 1.52 -1.93
N ASP A 136 19.47 1.37 -2.89
CA ASP A 136 20.61 2.26 -3.05
C ASP A 136 20.18 3.70 -3.37
N GLU A 137 19.16 3.87 -4.23
CA GLU A 137 18.54 5.19 -4.50
C GLU A 137 17.96 5.80 -3.21
N TYR A 138 17.21 5.02 -2.43
CA TYR A 138 16.63 5.48 -1.17
C TYR A 138 17.69 5.91 -0.15
N LEU A 139 18.74 5.10 0.05
CA LEU A 139 19.80 5.36 1.03
C LEU A 139 20.75 6.47 0.60
N SER A 140 20.86 6.76 -0.69
CA SER A 140 21.68 7.86 -1.23
C SER A 140 20.91 9.18 -1.38
N THR A 141 19.58 9.15 -1.37
CA THR A 141 18.74 10.35 -1.43
C THR A 141 18.83 11.14 -0.12
N PRO A 142 19.33 12.39 -0.13
CA PRO A 142 19.43 13.19 1.09
C PRO A 142 18.04 13.54 1.64
N GLU A 143 17.82 13.36 2.94
CA GLU A 143 16.63 13.92 3.60
C GLU A 143 16.73 15.45 3.63
N THR A 144 15.95 16.10 2.76
CA THR A 144 15.71 17.53 2.87
C THR A 144 14.64 17.78 3.93
N ALA A 145 15.04 17.93 5.19
CA ALA A 145 14.17 18.38 6.27
C ALA A 145 13.76 19.86 6.08
N SER A 146 12.97 20.15 5.04
CA SER A 146 12.42 21.48 4.79
C SER A 146 11.07 21.63 5.50
N PRO A 147 10.84 22.69 6.30
CA PRO A 147 9.57 22.94 6.99
C PRO A 147 8.34 23.05 6.07
N SER A 148 8.55 23.25 4.77
CA SER A 148 7.51 23.36 3.75
C SER A 148 7.01 22.02 3.19
N SER A 149 7.51 20.88 3.67
CA SER A 149 7.13 19.56 3.16
C SER A 149 5.77 19.04 3.68
N ARG A 150 5.18 19.70 4.69
CA ARG A 150 3.79 19.44 5.10
C ARG A 150 2.85 20.10 4.10
N ALA A 151 1.90 19.32 3.57
CA ALA A 151 0.74 19.86 2.85
C ALA A 151 0.11 21.01 3.68
N PRO A 152 -0.29 22.12 3.05
CA PRO A 152 -0.82 23.26 3.78
C PRO A 152 -2.04 22.81 4.61
N THR A 153 -1.93 22.95 5.93
CA THR A 153 -3.07 22.79 6.84
C THR A 153 -4.17 23.75 6.39
N ALA A 154 -5.31 23.22 5.98
CA ALA A 154 -6.50 24.02 5.75
C ALA A 154 -6.91 24.64 7.10
N VAL A 155 -6.52 25.90 7.32
CA VAL A 155 -7.04 26.70 8.42
C VAL A 155 -8.48 27.05 8.05
N SER A 156 -9.43 26.29 8.60
CA SER A 156 -10.84 26.68 8.60
C SER A 156 -10.98 27.96 9.41
N SER A 157 -11.02 29.09 8.72
CA SER A 157 -11.48 30.36 9.26
C SER A 157 -12.99 30.27 9.50
N THR A 158 -13.38 29.93 10.73
CA THR A 158 -14.70 30.27 11.26
C THR A 158 -14.51 31.26 12.41
N ARG A 159 -14.89 32.51 12.13
CA ARG A 159 -15.37 33.47 13.13
C ARG A 159 -16.75 33.04 13.62
#